data_AF-A0A9P4UDY1-F1
#
_entry.id   AF-A0A9P4UDY1-F1
#
_cell.length_a   1.000
_cell.length_b   1.000
_cell.length_c   1.000
_cell.angle_alpha   90.00
_cell.angle_beta   90.00
_cell.angle_gamma   90.00
#
_symmetry.space_group_name_H-M   'P 1'
#
loop_
_entity.id
_entity.type
_entity.pdbx_description
1 polymer ?
#
loop_
_entity_poly.entity_id
_entity_poly.type
_entity_poly.pdbx_seq_one_letter_code
_entity_poly.pdbx_strand_id
1 'polypeptide(L)'
;MRILQSSQNRTRAAVTPKQRCGNSLLRDSRFCRDHACLIRECPRERNEDGGLYCRYDTCRSDLCFNPVATLGSSRYCTDHECLATGCYQEASPAGVLCKEHTCLAKSCLRVCVPGLFGYCKRHEHKGLRSNDNFADAATWTGHGCSEGHNVHEFGYNELEDR
;
A
#
# COMPACT_ATOMS: atom_id res chain seq x y z
N MET A 1 21.60 -56.71 15.85
CA MET A 1 21.13 -55.35 16.18
C MET A 1 21.41 -54.45 14.99
N ARG A 2 20.38 -53.91 14.34
CA ARG A 2 20.47 -53.05 13.15
C ARG A 2 20.56 -51.59 13.61
N ILE A 3 21.57 -50.85 13.17
CA ILE A 3 21.57 -49.39 13.22
C ILE A 3 21.56 -48.91 11.77
N LEU A 4 20.36 -48.60 11.27
CA LEU A 4 20.19 -47.89 9.99
C LEU A 4 20.44 -46.41 10.28
N GLN A 5 21.60 -45.89 9.87
CA GLN A 5 21.83 -44.46 9.85
C GLN A 5 21.03 -43.86 8.69
N SER A 6 19.96 -43.16 9.05
CA SER A 6 19.08 -42.44 8.14
C SER A 6 19.83 -41.22 7.58
N SER A 7 20.36 -41.35 6.36
CA SER A 7 20.96 -40.24 5.62
C SER A 7 19.85 -39.24 5.28
N GLN A 8 19.85 -38.09 5.96
CA GLN A 8 18.96 -36.98 5.67
C GLN A 8 19.29 -36.38 4.30
N ASN A 9 18.63 -36.91 3.27
CA ASN A 9 18.70 -36.39 1.91
C ASN A 9 17.78 -35.16 1.84
N ARG A 10 18.30 -33.98 2.21
CA ARG A 10 17.59 -32.71 1.98
C ARG A 10 17.71 -32.37 0.50
N THR A 11 16.74 -32.79 -0.29
CA THR A 11 16.53 -32.27 -1.64
C THR A 11 16.27 -30.78 -1.54
N ARG A 12 17.29 -29.96 -1.86
CA ARG A 12 17.06 -28.58 -2.29
C ARG A 12 16.13 -28.67 -3.48
N ALA A 13 14.93 -28.08 -3.38
CA ALA A 13 14.05 -27.91 -4.53
C ALA A 13 14.91 -27.35 -5.68
N ALA A 14 14.98 -28.08 -6.78
CA ALA A 14 15.69 -27.64 -7.97
C ALA A 14 14.97 -26.38 -8.46
N VAL A 15 15.56 -25.21 -8.22
CA VAL A 15 15.16 -23.98 -8.90
C VAL A 15 15.48 -24.23 -10.36
N THR A 16 14.46 -24.48 -11.17
CA THR A 16 14.62 -24.60 -12.62
C THR A 16 15.22 -23.30 -13.13
N PRO A 17 16.33 -23.35 -13.88
CA PRO A 17 16.92 -22.14 -14.46
C PRO A 17 15.88 -21.48 -15.35
N LYS A 18 15.47 -20.25 -15.02
CA LYS A 18 14.62 -19.43 -15.89
C LYS A 18 15.33 -19.35 -17.25
N GLN A 19 14.65 -19.81 -18.31
CA GLN A 19 15.23 -19.87 -19.66
C GLN A 19 15.77 -18.49 -20.05
N ARG A 20 16.95 -18.44 -20.66
CA ARG A 20 17.53 -17.17 -21.13
C ARG A 20 16.69 -16.64 -22.28
N CYS A 21 16.16 -15.43 -22.10
CA CYS A 21 15.57 -14.66 -23.19
C CYS A 21 16.64 -14.37 -24.27
N GLY A 22 16.27 -14.51 -25.55
CA GLY A 22 17.17 -14.26 -26.69
C GLY A 22 17.40 -12.77 -27.01
N ASN A 23 16.69 -11.85 -26.35
CA ASN A 23 16.80 -10.42 -26.63
C ASN A 23 18.05 -9.81 -25.97
N SER A 24 18.65 -8.82 -26.65
CA SER A 24 19.81 -8.11 -26.14
C SER A 24 19.50 -7.40 -24.81
N LEU A 25 20.46 -7.46 -23.89
CA LEU A 25 20.36 -6.77 -22.60
C LEU A 25 20.38 -5.25 -22.81
N LEU A 26 19.67 -4.53 -21.95
CA LEU A 26 19.83 -3.08 -21.88
C LEU A 26 21.22 -2.73 -21.34
N ARG A 27 21.72 -1.55 -21.73
CA ARG A 27 22.99 -1.01 -21.23
C ARG A 27 22.94 -0.95 -19.69
N ASP A 28 23.96 -1.51 -19.04
CA ASP A 28 24.10 -1.52 -17.58
C ASP A 28 22.97 -2.26 -16.83
N SER A 29 22.22 -3.13 -17.52
CA SER A 29 21.14 -3.94 -16.94
C SER A 29 21.39 -5.44 -17.12
N ARG A 30 20.82 -6.23 -16.20
CA ARG A 30 20.77 -7.71 -16.31
C ARG A 30 19.58 -8.20 -17.12
N PHE A 31 18.72 -7.30 -17.58
CA PHE A 31 17.46 -7.60 -18.25
C PHE A 31 17.41 -6.93 -19.62
N CYS A 32 16.78 -7.59 -20.59
CA CYS A 32 16.42 -6.98 -21.87
C CYS A 32 15.22 -6.04 -21.69
N ARG A 33 14.86 -5.29 -22.73
CA ARG A 33 13.75 -4.32 -22.69
C ARG A 33 12.42 -4.93 -22.24
N ASP A 34 12.15 -6.19 -22.59
CA ASP A 34 10.89 -6.86 -22.30
C ASP A 34 10.83 -7.42 -20.88
N HIS A 35 11.99 -7.62 -20.25
CA HIS A 35 12.11 -8.15 -18.89
C HIS A 35 12.54 -7.08 -17.89
N ALA A 36 12.98 -5.88 -18.31
CA ALA A 36 13.40 -4.81 -17.41
C ALA A 36 12.20 -3.97 -16.96
N CYS A 37 12.08 -3.68 -15.66
CA CYS A 37 11.09 -2.73 -15.14
C CYS A 37 11.09 -1.44 -15.96
N LEU A 38 9.90 -0.92 -16.30
CA LEU A 38 9.80 0.29 -17.11
C LEU A 38 10.16 1.58 -16.33
N ILE A 39 10.21 1.52 -15.00
CA ILE A 39 10.76 2.61 -14.18
C ILE A 39 12.24 2.80 -14.53
N ARG A 40 12.61 4.04 -14.86
CA ARG A 40 13.99 4.41 -15.21
C ARG A 40 14.92 4.01 -14.07
N GLU A 41 16.05 3.42 -14.44
CA GLU A 41 17.13 3.03 -13.51
C GLU A 41 16.72 1.96 -12.46
N CYS A 42 15.54 1.33 -12.60
CA CYS A 42 15.17 0.21 -11.75
C CYS A 42 15.93 -1.06 -12.18
N PRO A 43 16.78 -1.65 -11.31
CA PRO A 43 17.65 -2.77 -11.68
C PRO A 43 16.94 -4.12 -11.56
N ARG A 44 15.60 -4.15 -11.63
CA ARG A 44 14.76 -5.32 -11.33
C ARG A 44 14.03 -5.83 -12.57
N GLU A 45 13.72 -7.11 -12.54
CA GLU A 45 12.90 -7.76 -13.55
C GLU A 45 11.44 -7.29 -13.43
N ARG A 46 10.73 -7.19 -14.56
CA ARG A 46 9.27 -7.06 -14.61
C ARG A 46 8.61 -8.25 -13.92
N ASN A 47 7.35 -8.04 -13.51
CA ASN A 47 6.57 -9.11 -12.94
C ASN A 47 6.31 -10.23 -13.96
N GLU A 48 6.26 -11.47 -13.48
CA GLU A 48 6.08 -12.65 -14.34
C GLU A 48 4.69 -12.70 -14.99
N ASP A 49 3.72 -11.99 -14.42
CA ASP A 49 2.34 -11.88 -14.91
C ASP A 49 2.21 -11.01 -16.18
N GLY A 50 3.33 -10.62 -16.81
CA GLY A 50 3.34 -9.77 -18.00
C GLY A 50 3.17 -8.27 -17.72
N GLY A 51 3.22 -7.87 -16.44
CA GLY A 51 3.16 -6.46 -16.04
C GLY A 51 4.36 -5.65 -16.54
N LEU A 52 4.18 -4.34 -16.73
CA LEU A 52 5.24 -3.43 -17.20
C LEU A 52 6.27 -3.07 -16.12
N TYR A 53 5.94 -3.33 -14.86
CA TYR A 53 6.72 -2.92 -13.70
C TYR A 53 7.15 -4.14 -12.88
N CYS A 54 8.17 -3.98 -12.05
CA CYS A 54 8.57 -5.00 -11.09
C CYS A 54 7.59 -5.04 -9.91
N ARG A 55 7.54 -6.14 -9.16
CA ARG A 55 6.65 -6.31 -7.99
C ARG A 55 6.72 -5.21 -6.91
N TYR A 56 7.77 -4.40 -6.92
CA TYR A 56 7.97 -3.30 -5.96
C TYR A 56 7.46 -1.95 -6.48
N ASP A 57 7.39 -1.81 -7.81
CA ASP A 57 6.91 -0.61 -8.48
C ASP A 57 5.49 -0.81 -9.01
N THR A 58 4.92 -2.01 -8.91
CA THR A 58 3.51 -2.32 -9.19
C THR A 58 2.67 -2.11 -7.92
N CYS A 59 1.46 -1.59 -8.09
CA CYS A 59 0.44 -1.52 -7.06
C CYS A 59 0.22 -2.89 -6.40
N ARG A 60 0.13 -2.89 -5.07
CA ARG A 60 -0.10 -4.12 -4.29
C ARG A 60 -1.56 -4.55 -4.23
N SER A 61 -2.49 -3.68 -4.64
CA SER A 61 -3.92 -4.04 -4.64
C SER A 61 -4.19 -5.16 -5.65
N ASP A 62 -5.11 -6.05 -5.30
CA ASP A 62 -5.40 -7.24 -6.09
C ASP A 62 -5.85 -6.86 -7.51
N LEU A 63 -5.31 -7.58 -8.51
CA LEU A 63 -5.60 -7.37 -9.93
C LEU A 63 -5.24 -5.98 -10.48
N CYS A 64 -4.47 -5.17 -9.74
CA CYS A 64 -3.99 -3.88 -10.18
C CYS A 64 -2.56 -3.97 -10.74
N PHE A 65 -2.37 -3.56 -11.99
CA PHE A 65 -1.05 -3.56 -12.65
C PHE A 65 -0.48 -2.15 -12.84
N ASN A 66 -1.13 -1.14 -12.27
CA ASN A 66 -0.68 0.24 -12.32
C ASN A 66 0.60 0.43 -11.48
N PRO A 67 1.44 1.43 -11.81
CA PRO A 67 2.60 1.73 -11.00
C PRO A 67 2.18 2.30 -9.63
N VAL A 68 3.04 2.15 -8.63
CA VAL A 68 2.86 2.82 -7.33
C VAL A 68 2.85 4.34 -7.49
N ALA A 69 2.07 5.04 -6.65
CA ALA A 69 1.88 6.49 -6.73
C ALA A 69 3.19 7.25 -6.50
N THR A 70 3.96 6.82 -5.51
CA THR A 70 5.26 7.41 -5.12
C THR A 70 6.32 6.32 -5.05
N LEU A 71 7.31 6.37 -5.94
CA LEU A 71 8.42 5.40 -5.97
C LEU A 71 9.19 5.39 -4.64
N GLY A 72 9.36 4.21 -4.05
CA GLY A 72 10.12 4.01 -2.82
C GLY A 72 9.35 4.25 -1.51
N SER A 73 8.21 4.92 -1.55
CA SER A 73 7.40 5.22 -0.35
C SER A 73 6.02 4.56 -0.39
N SER A 74 5.38 4.54 -1.55
CA SER A 74 4.05 3.98 -1.73
C SER A 74 4.09 2.50 -2.05
N ARG A 75 3.02 1.79 -1.68
CA ARG A 75 2.75 0.41 -2.09
C ARG A 75 1.52 0.31 -3.00
N TYR A 76 0.83 1.42 -3.26
CA TYR A 76 -0.44 1.46 -3.96
C TYR A 76 -0.38 2.49 -5.09
N CYS A 77 -1.20 2.35 -6.14
CA CYS A 77 -1.31 3.39 -7.16
C CYS A 77 -2.13 4.56 -6.61
N THR A 78 -2.22 5.66 -7.36
CA THR A 78 -3.00 6.85 -6.97
C THR A 78 -4.46 6.55 -6.63
N ASP A 79 -5.04 5.52 -7.26
CA ASP A 79 -6.44 5.14 -7.07
C ASP A 79 -6.65 4.21 -5.86
N HIS A 80 -5.59 3.53 -5.42
CA HIS A 80 -5.64 2.58 -4.31
C HIS A 80 -4.87 3.08 -3.08
N GLU A 81 -4.26 4.26 -3.14
CA GLU A 81 -3.61 4.90 -2.00
C GLU A 81 -4.59 5.79 -1.25
N CYS A 82 -4.51 5.77 0.08
CA CYS A 82 -5.29 6.68 0.92
C CYS A 82 -4.97 8.14 0.59
N LEU A 83 -6.00 8.94 0.32
CA LEU A 83 -5.87 10.36 0.02
C LEU A 83 -5.48 11.20 1.25
N ALA A 84 -5.48 10.62 2.45
CA ALA A 84 -5.03 11.34 3.64
C ALA A 84 -3.53 11.64 3.56
N THR A 85 -3.15 12.90 3.77
CA THR A 85 -1.77 13.37 3.69
C THR A 85 -0.83 12.50 4.52
N GLY A 86 0.24 12.00 3.89
CA GLY A 86 1.25 11.16 4.56
C GLY A 86 0.80 9.72 4.84
N CYS A 87 -0.34 9.28 4.33
CA CYS A 87 -0.81 7.91 4.44
C CYS A 87 -0.49 7.09 3.17
N TYR A 88 0.25 6.01 3.33
CA TYR A 88 0.58 5.07 2.23
C TYR A 88 -0.16 3.73 2.37
N GLN A 89 -1.33 3.74 3.03
CA GLN A 89 -2.19 2.57 3.19
C GLN A 89 -3.18 2.43 2.04
N GLU A 90 -3.76 1.25 1.89
CA GLU A 90 -4.78 0.98 0.88
C GLU A 90 -6.03 1.81 1.15
N ALA A 91 -6.53 2.50 0.14
CA ALA A 91 -7.86 3.07 0.13
C ALA A 91 -8.91 1.96 0.23
N SER A 92 -10.01 2.23 0.93
CA SER A 92 -11.10 1.27 1.01
C SER A 92 -11.79 1.10 -0.35
N PRO A 93 -12.34 -0.08 -0.70
CA PRO A 93 -13.08 -0.25 -1.95
C PRO A 93 -14.29 0.68 -2.11
N ALA A 94 -14.78 1.25 -0.99
CA ALA A 94 -15.92 2.16 -0.96
C ALA A 94 -15.55 3.63 -1.13
N GLY A 95 -14.26 4.00 -1.16
CA GLY A 95 -13.84 5.40 -1.24
C GLY A 95 -12.34 5.62 -1.41
N VAL A 96 -11.89 6.86 -1.20
CA VAL A 96 -10.48 7.25 -1.40
C VAL A 96 -9.67 7.24 -0.09
N LEU A 97 -10.27 6.79 1.00
CA LEU A 97 -9.68 6.82 2.34
C LEU A 97 -9.55 5.39 2.86
N CYS A 98 -8.48 5.15 3.62
CA CYS A 98 -8.31 3.90 4.35
C CYS A 98 -9.26 3.83 5.56
N LYS A 99 -9.34 2.67 6.19
CA LYS A 99 -10.20 2.45 7.37
C LYS A 99 -9.86 3.36 8.57
N GLU A 100 -8.62 3.81 8.68
CA GLU A 100 -8.16 4.66 9.79
C GLU A 100 -8.46 6.14 9.54
N HIS A 101 -8.63 6.52 8.27
CA HIS A 101 -8.93 7.89 7.87
C HIS A 101 -10.40 8.08 7.47
N THR A 102 -11.18 7.02 7.37
CA THR A 102 -12.62 7.08 7.07
C THR A 102 -13.43 7.33 8.34
N CYS A 103 -14.44 8.18 8.25
CA CYS A 103 -15.37 8.41 9.35
C CYS A 103 -16.09 7.11 9.78
N LEU A 104 -16.11 6.84 11.09
CA LEU A 104 -16.79 5.67 11.67
C LEU A 104 -18.31 5.68 11.52
N ALA A 105 -18.92 6.83 11.22
CA ALA A 105 -20.36 6.88 10.97
C ALA A 105 -20.70 6.06 9.71
N LYS A 106 -21.68 5.17 9.84
CA LYS A 106 -22.14 4.29 8.76
C LYS A 106 -22.37 5.09 7.47
N SER A 107 -21.81 4.60 6.36
CA SER A 107 -21.92 5.20 5.03
C SER A 107 -21.34 6.61 4.89
N CYS A 108 -20.49 7.06 5.83
CA CYS A 108 -19.78 8.33 5.72
C CYS A 108 -18.36 8.11 5.18
N LEU A 109 -18.12 8.58 3.96
CA LEU A 109 -16.81 8.48 3.28
C LEU A 109 -15.94 9.73 3.48
N ARG A 110 -16.23 10.53 4.50
CA ARG A 110 -15.43 11.74 4.80
C ARG A 110 -14.24 11.39 5.68
N VAL A 111 -13.21 12.22 5.58
CA VAL A 111 -12.03 12.12 6.44
C VAL A 111 -12.42 12.31 7.91
N CYS A 112 -11.94 11.44 8.79
CA CYS A 112 -12.01 11.68 10.23
C CYS A 112 -11.08 12.84 10.61
N VAL A 113 -11.35 13.48 11.75
CA VAL A 113 -10.46 14.52 12.27
C VAL A 113 -9.74 13.97 13.49
N PRO A 114 -8.43 14.22 13.65
CA PRO A 114 -7.74 14.00 14.91
C PRO A 114 -8.50 14.64 16.08
N GLY A 115 -8.61 13.93 17.21
CA GLY A 115 -9.37 14.39 18.38
C GLY A 115 -10.88 14.17 18.32
N LEU A 116 -11.46 13.78 17.17
CA LEU A 116 -12.89 13.45 17.05
C LEU A 116 -13.17 11.94 17.09
N PHE A 117 -12.34 11.13 17.76
CA PHE A 117 -12.56 9.69 17.96
C PHE A 117 -12.93 8.90 16.68
N GLY A 118 -12.33 9.25 15.53
CA GLY A 118 -12.63 8.60 14.25
C GLY A 118 -13.88 9.14 13.53
N TYR A 119 -14.45 10.26 14.00
CA TYR A 119 -15.55 10.95 13.34
C TYR A 119 -15.07 12.17 12.54
N CYS A 120 -15.85 12.55 11.52
CA CYS A 120 -15.67 13.80 10.79
C CYS A 120 -16.40 14.95 11.49
N LYS A 121 -16.13 16.20 11.11
CA LYS A 121 -16.78 17.40 11.68
C LYS A 121 -18.32 17.34 11.69
N ARG A 122 -18.92 16.68 10.69
CA ARG A 122 -20.38 16.52 10.61
C ARG A 122 -20.94 15.55 11.67
N HIS A 123 -20.11 14.63 12.18
CA HIS A 123 -20.49 13.60 13.13
C HIS A 123 -19.89 13.80 14.52
N GLU A 124 -19.26 14.95 14.79
CA GLU A 124 -18.65 15.28 16.10
C GLU A 124 -19.65 15.22 17.26
N HIS A 125 -20.94 15.47 16.98
CA HIS A 125 -21.99 15.53 18.00
C HIS A 125 -22.56 14.17 18.44
N LYS A 126 -22.30 13.07 17.71
CA LYS A 126 -22.84 11.74 18.05
C LYS A 126 -21.92 10.91 18.95
N GLY A 127 -20.66 11.29 19.08
CA GLY A 127 -19.69 10.58 19.93
C GLY A 127 -19.79 10.91 21.43
N LEU A 128 -20.50 11.97 21.81
CA LEU A 128 -20.54 12.45 23.20
C LEU A 128 -21.94 12.51 23.83
N ARG A 129 -23.01 12.17 23.09
CA ARG A 129 -24.38 12.16 23.64
C ARG A 129 -25.30 11.14 22.95
N SER A 130 -25.28 9.90 23.43
CA SER A 130 -26.50 9.18 23.81
C SER A 130 -26.15 7.78 24.32
N ASN A 131 -26.85 7.39 25.39
CA ASN A 131 -26.83 6.08 26.01
C ASN A 131 -27.41 5.00 25.08
N ASP A 132 -26.77 4.73 23.95
CA ASP A 132 -27.08 3.56 23.14
C ASP A 132 -26.20 2.42 23.62
N ASN A 133 -26.66 1.75 24.69
CA ASN A 133 -26.28 0.40 25.13
C ASN A 133 -24.84 -0.02 24.83
N PHE A 134 -23.92 0.56 25.60
CA PHE A 134 -22.55 0.07 25.76
C PHE A 134 -22.56 -1.26 26.53
N ALA A 135 -22.91 -2.36 25.84
CA ALA A 135 -22.64 -3.72 26.33
C ALA A 135 -21.25 -4.25 25.92
N ASP A 136 -20.49 -3.50 25.11
CA ASP A 136 -19.14 -3.90 24.67
C ASP A 136 -18.07 -2.80 24.91
N ALA A 137 -18.21 -2.03 25.99
CA ALA A 137 -17.33 -0.92 26.37
C ALA A 137 -15.97 -1.35 26.96
N ALA A 138 -15.51 -2.58 26.74
CA ALA A 138 -14.39 -3.15 27.48
C ALA A 138 -13.28 -3.73 26.59
N THR A 139 -13.02 -3.14 25.41
CA THR A 139 -11.79 -3.39 24.62
C THR A 139 -11.49 -2.27 23.60
N TRP A 140 -11.65 -1.00 23.97
CA TRP A 140 -11.22 0.11 23.09
C TRP A 140 -9.69 0.31 23.16
N THR A 141 -8.93 -0.50 22.42
CA THR A 141 -7.55 -0.20 21.99
C THR A 141 -7.58 0.68 20.73
N GLY A 142 -8.34 1.79 20.81
CA GLY A 142 -8.80 2.59 19.67
C GLY A 142 -7.68 3.11 18.78
N HIS A 143 -7.72 2.72 17.52
CA HIS A 143 -7.05 3.44 16.43
C HIS A 143 -7.82 4.76 16.22
N GLY A 144 -7.42 5.81 16.94
CA GLY A 144 -7.85 7.17 16.62
C GLY A 144 -7.40 7.55 15.21
N CYS A 145 -8.06 8.55 14.63
CA CYS A 145 -7.64 9.14 13.35
C CYS A 145 -6.14 9.48 13.45
N SER A 146 -5.27 8.66 12.86
CA SER A 146 -3.83 8.81 13.02
C SER A 146 -3.43 10.08 12.30
N GLU A 147 -2.83 11.01 13.05
CA GLU A 147 -2.18 12.17 12.44
C GLU A 147 -1.19 11.61 11.42
N GLY A 148 -1.38 11.97 10.15
CA GLY A 148 -0.53 11.53 9.07
C GLY A 148 0.93 11.74 9.49
N HIS A 149 1.75 10.72 9.31
CA HIS A 149 3.17 10.80 9.66
C HIS A 149 3.76 12.02 8.94
N ASN A 150 4.21 12.97 9.76
CA ASN A 150 4.87 14.20 9.37
C ASN A 150 5.86 13.94 8.21
N VAL A 151 5.54 14.44 7.03
CA VAL A 151 6.53 14.77 5.99
C VAL A 151 6.10 16.06 5.31
N HIS A 152 6.77 17.12 5.75
CA HIS A 152 6.90 18.44 5.11
C HIS A 152 5.62 19.22 4.82
N GLU A 153 5.37 20.15 5.74
CA GLU A 153 4.72 21.42 5.50
C GLU A 153 5.35 22.20 4.30
N PHE A 154 4.46 22.77 3.48
CA PHE A 154 4.61 23.85 2.48
C PHE A 154 5.38 23.58 1.17
N GLY A 155 4.91 24.03 0.00
CA GLY A 155 3.92 25.09 -0.23
C GLY A 155 3.21 24.99 -1.58
N TYR A 156 1.90 25.20 -1.54
CA TYR A 156 1.17 25.82 -2.63
C TYR A 156 1.54 27.32 -2.59
N ASN A 157 2.26 27.79 -3.61
CA ASN A 157 2.23 29.20 -3.95
C ASN A 157 1.32 29.36 -5.17
N GLU A 158 0.04 29.61 -4.90
CA GLU A 158 -0.76 30.48 -5.76
C GLU A 158 -0.16 31.89 -5.64
N LEU A 159 0.31 32.45 -6.76
CA LEU A 159 0.34 33.89 -6.97
C LEU A 159 -0.01 34.15 -8.44
N GLU A 160 -1.31 34.37 -8.67
CA GLU A 160 -1.79 35.28 -9.71
C GLU A 160 -1.32 36.72 -9.42
N ASP A 161 -1.30 37.53 -10.48
CA ASP A 161 -1.24 39.00 -10.51
C ASP A 161 0.00 39.72 -9.96
N ARG A 162 0.95 40.06 -10.86
CA ARG A 162 1.22 41.47 -11.23
C ARG A 162 2.14 41.62 -12.44
#